data_AF-A0A2I0FL56-F1
#
_entry.id   AF-A0A2I0FL56-F1
#
_cell.length_a   1.000
_cell.length_b   1.000
_cell.length_c   1.000
_cell.angle_alpha   90.00
_cell.angle_beta   90.00
_cell.angle_gamma   90.00
#
_symmetry.space_group_name_H-M   'P 1'
#
loop_
_entity.id
_entity.type
_entity.pdbx_description
1 polymer ?
#
loop_
_entity_poly.entity_id
_entity_poly.type
_entity_poly.pdbx_seq_one_letter_code
_entity_poly.pdbx_strand_id
1 'polypeptide(L)'
;MGKHKDAEYKEYIAKLHIEEGRKATDLAYEAGVSATTIRQWARDYREKQDRLANPTGEPRVTFSEMEKKLRETENRLKERDDEVEILKKAMHVFMKSRT
;
A
#
# COMPACT_ATOMS: atom_id res chain seq x y z
N MET A 1 15.56 -29.97 19.84
CA MET A 1 16.57 -28.92 20.13
C MET A 1 16.86 -28.15 18.85
N GLY A 2 16.16 -27.04 18.62
CA GLY A 2 16.36 -26.24 17.42
C GLY A 2 17.70 -25.51 17.48
N LYS A 3 18.48 -25.55 16.40
CA LYS A 3 19.68 -24.71 16.27
C LYS A 3 19.21 -23.25 16.20
N HIS A 4 19.26 -22.54 17.32
CA HIS A 4 18.95 -21.12 17.36
C HIS A 4 19.98 -20.38 16.51
N LYS A 5 19.54 -19.86 15.37
CA LYS A 5 20.31 -18.91 14.57
C LYS A 5 20.16 -17.53 15.17
N ASP A 6 21.24 -16.76 15.09
CA ASP A 6 21.26 -15.37 15.54
C ASP A 6 20.23 -14.51 14.78
N ALA A 7 19.74 -13.46 15.43
CA ALA A 7 18.72 -12.57 14.88
C ALA A 7 19.22 -11.87 13.60
N GLU A 8 20.46 -11.38 13.60
CA GLU A 8 21.07 -10.74 12.44
C GLU A 8 21.16 -11.69 11.25
N TYR A 9 21.50 -12.94 11.49
CA TYR A 9 21.58 -13.96 10.45
C TYR A 9 20.21 -14.26 9.83
N LYS A 10 19.15 -14.37 10.66
CA LYS A 10 17.78 -14.59 10.16
C LYS A 10 17.32 -13.42 9.31
N GLU A 11 17.62 -12.20 9.75
CA GLU A 11 17.27 -10.97 9.04
C GLU A 11 18.01 -10.86 7.70
N TYR A 12 19.31 -11.20 7.66
CA TYR A 12 20.08 -11.28 6.42
C TYR A 12 19.46 -12.27 5.42
N ILE A 13 19.14 -13.49 5.86
CA ILE A 13 18.55 -14.51 4.98
C ILE A 13 17.15 -14.08 4.51
N ALA A 14 16.35 -13.47 5.37
CA ALA A 14 15.05 -12.92 5.00
C ALA A 14 15.19 -11.81 3.95
N LYS A 15 16.19 -10.93 4.08
CA LYS A 15 16.50 -9.88 3.12
C LYS A 15 16.82 -10.46 1.74
N LEU A 16 17.69 -11.48 1.66
CA LEU A 16 18.01 -12.17 0.41
C LEU A 16 16.77 -12.75 -0.29
N HIS A 17 15.82 -13.28 0.49
CA HIS A 17 14.58 -13.83 -0.06
C HIS A 17 13.63 -12.74 -0.58
N ILE A 18 13.46 -11.67 0.19
CA ILE A 18 12.47 -10.62 -0.07
C ILE A 18 12.95 -9.59 -1.11
N GLU A 19 14.19 -9.12 -0.98
CA GLU A 19 14.72 -8.03 -1.80
C GLU A 19 15.45 -8.55 -3.04
N GLU A 20 16.20 -9.65 -2.92
CA GLU A 20 16.97 -10.23 -4.03
C GLU A 20 16.25 -11.38 -4.74
N GLY A 21 15.08 -11.80 -4.25
CA GLY A 21 14.25 -12.81 -4.89
C GLY A 21 14.82 -14.24 -4.88
N ARG A 22 15.82 -14.52 -4.04
CA ARG A 22 16.41 -15.87 -3.92
C ARG A 22 15.35 -16.88 -3.46
N LYS A 23 15.40 -18.11 -3.96
CA LYS A 23 14.40 -19.14 -3.60
C LYS A 23 14.57 -19.59 -2.14
N ALA A 24 13.46 -19.72 -1.43
CA ALA A 24 13.45 -20.20 -0.05
C ALA A 24 14.00 -21.63 0.11
N THR A 25 13.93 -22.46 -0.94
CA THR A 25 14.50 -23.82 -0.96
C THR A 25 16.03 -23.80 -0.93
N ASP A 26 16.63 -22.89 -1.69
CA ASP A 26 18.08 -22.81 -1.86
C ASP A 26 18.70 -22.23 -0.59
N LEU A 27 18.08 -21.16 -0.07
CA LEU A 27 18.44 -20.57 1.23
C LEU A 27 18.27 -21.56 2.39
N ALA A 28 17.25 -22.41 2.36
CA ALA A 28 17.03 -23.44 3.37
C ALA A 28 18.14 -24.49 3.37
N TYR A 29 18.54 -24.93 2.18
CA TYR A 29 19.67 -25.85 2.01
C TYR A 29 20.98 -25.25 2.54
N GLU A 30 21.29 -24.01 2.18
CA GLU A 30 22.49 -23.28 2.64
C GLU A 30 22.50 -23.04 4.16
N ALA A 31 21.36 -22.63 4.72
CA ALA A 31 21.25 -22.32 6.15
C ALA A 31 21.12 -23.58 7.04
N GLY A 32 20.86 -24.75 6.44
CA GLY A 32 20.61 -26.01 7.12
C GLY A 32 19.29 -26.03 7.91
N VAL A 33 18.25 -25.40 7.36
CA VAL A 33 16.90 -25.31 7.95
C VAL A 33 15.83 -25.72 6.94
N SER A 34 14.56 -25.75 7.33
CA SER A 34 13.46 -26.02 6.40
C SER A 34 13.08 -24.76 5.61
N ALA A 35 12.57 -24.92 4.38
CA ALA A 35 12.02 -23.82 3.59
C ALA A 35 10.88 -23.09 4.32
N THR A 36 10.10 -23.79 5.14
CA THR A 36 9.08 -23.19 6.02
C THR A 36 9.70 -22.20 7.01
N THR A 37 10.87 -22.54 7.57
CA THR A 37 11.60 -21.65 8.49
C THR A 37 12.05 -20.37 7.79
N ILE A 38 12.56 -20.48 6.56
CA ILE A 38 12.94 -19.32 5.73
C ILE A 38 11.73 -18.42 5.46
N ARG A 39 10.58 -19.01 5.08
CA ARG A 39 9.34 -18.25 4.85
C ARG A 39 8.86 -17.55 6.11
N GLN A 40 9.02 -18.17 7.28
CA GLN A 40 8.69 -17.53 8.56
C GLN A 40 9.59 -16.32 8.83
N TRP A 41 10.91 -16.44 8.68
CA TRP A 41 11.83 -15.30 8.85
C TRP A 41 11.52 -14.17 7.86
N ALA A 42 11.17 -14.51 6.62
CA ALA A 42 10.76 -13.54 5.62
C ALA A 42 9.45 -12.82 5.95
N ARG A 43 8.50 -13.52 6.58
CA ARG A 43 7.28 -12.89 7.12
C ARG A 43 7.61 -11.94 8.26
N ASP A 44 8.39 -12.38 9.24
CA ASP A 44 8.78 -11.56 10.39
C ASP A 44 9.55 -10.30 9.96
N TYR A 45 10.41 -10.43 8.95
CA TYR A 45 11.12 -9.32 8.32
C TYR A 45 10.16 -8.31 7.69
N ARG A 46 9.21 -8.76 6.86
CA ARG A 46 8.20 -7.86 6.26
C ARG A 46 7.39 -7.15 7.32
N GLU A 47 6.90 -7.84 8.33
CA GLU A 47 6.14 -7.22 9.42
C GLU A 47 6.97 -6.17 10.18
N LYS A 48 8.27 -6.42 10.38
CA LYS A 48 9.20 -5.44 10.98
C LYS A 48 9.37 -4.21 10.08
N GLN A 49 9.62 -4.41 8.79
CA GLN A 49 9.74 -3.32 7.81
C GLN A 49 8.44 -2.51 7.72
N ASP A 50 7.30 -3.18 7.73
CA ASP A 50 5.98 -2.58 7.68
C ASP A 50 5.70 -1.68 8.88
N ARG A 51 6.06 -2.12 10.09
CA ARG A 51 5.96 -1.29 11.30
C ARG A 51 6.89 -0.08 11.26
N LEU A 52 8.08 -0.21 10.67
CA LEU A 52 9.02 0.90 10.51
C LEU A 52 8.54 1.91 9.47
N ALA A 53 7.99 1.44 8.35
CA ALA A 53 7.47 2.28 7.28
C ALA A 53 6.14 2.97 7.64
N ASN A 54 5.36 2.37 8.55
CA ASN A 54 4.08 2.89 9.00
C ASN A 54 3.97 2.83 10.54
N PRO A 55 4.68 3.73 11.24
CA PRO A 55 4.73 3.71 12.71
C PRO A 55 3.41 4.07 13.38
N THR A 56 2.51 4.78 12.69
CA THR A 56 1.15 5.11 13.15
C THR A 56 0.16 3.96 12.97
N GLY A 57 0.52 2.91 12.22
CA GLY A 57 -0.32 1.73 12.02
C GLY A 57 -1.56 1.99 11.16
N GLU A 58 -1.58 3.09 10.39
CA GLU A 58 -2.72 3.42 9.54
C GLU A 58 -2.90 2.36 8.43
N PRO A 59 -4.14 1.98 8.07
CA PRO A 59 -4.34 1.00 7.00
C PRO A 59 -3.63 1.47 5.73
N ARG A 60 -2.73 0.64 5.19
CA ARG A 60 -2.11 0.93 3.90
C ARG A 60 -3.19 0.85 2.82
N VAL A 61 -3.60 2.01 2.35
CA VAL A 61 -4.55 2.14 1.25
C VAL A 61 -3.87 1.56 0.01
N THR A 62 -4.47 0.53 -0.57
CA THR A 62 -3.97 -0.06 -1.80
C THR A 62 -4.06 0.95 -2.95
N PHE A 63 -3.22 0.79 -3.97
CA PHE A 63 -3.28 1.65 -5.16
C PHE A 63 -4.70 1.69 -5.77
N SER A 64 -5.37 0.53 -5.83
CA SER A 64 -6.75 0.42 -6.34
C SER A 64 -7.77 1.20 -5.49
N GLU A 65 -7.65 1.17 -4.16
CA GLU A 65 -8.51 1.95 -3.28
C GLU A 65 -8.26 3.45 -3.43
N MET A 66 -7.01 3.85 -3.67
CA MET A 66 -6.65 5.24 -3.92
C MET A 66 -7.21 5.73 -5.27
N GLU A 67 -7.09 4.94 -6.33
CA GLU A 67 -7.71 5.24 -7.64
C GLU A 67 -9.23 5.39 -7.55
N LYS A 68 -9.90 4.51 -6.79
CA LYS A 68 -11.34 4.58 -6.60
C LYS A 68 -11.74 5.89 -5.91
N LYS A 69 -11.04 6.27 -4.83
CA LYS A 69 -11.28 7.54 -4.12
C LYS A 69 -11.03 8.75 -5.02
N LEU A 70 -9.98 8.70 -5.84
CA LEU A 70 -9.67 9.78 -6.78
C LEU A 70 -10.82 9.98 -7.76
N ARG A 71 -11.27 8.90 -8.42
CA ARG A 71 -12.39 8.95 -9.36
C ARG A 71 -13.68 9.46 -8.73
N GLU A 72 -14.00 9.00 -7.52
CA GLU A 72 -15.18 9.47 -6.78
C GLU A 72 -15.10 10.97 -6.49
N THR A 73 -13.91 11.45 -6.12
CA THR A 73 -13.67 12.87 -5.86
C THR A 73 -13.79 13.71 -7.13
N GLU A 74 -13.23 13.24 -8.25
CA GLU A 74 -13.34 13.90 -9.56
C GLU A 74 -14.79 14.00 -10.03
N ASN A 75 -15.57 12.93 -9.88
CA ASN A 75 -17.00 12.94 -10.24
C ASN A 75 -17.78 13.97 -9.41
N ARG A 76 -17.54 14.01 -8.10
CA ARG A 76 -18.17 15.02 -7.21
C ARG A 76 -17.77 16.44 -7.60
N LEU A 77 -16.53 16.65 -8.02
CA LEU A 77 -16.06 17.96 -8.44
C LEU A 77 -16.79 18.41 -9.71
N LYS A 78 -16.91 17.50 -10.68
CA LYS A 78 -17.65 17.75 -11.92
C LYS A 78 -19.12 18.08 -11.67
N GLU A 79 -19.81 17.29 -10.83
CA GLU A 79 -21.20 17.56 -10.47
C GLU A 79 -21.37 18.97 -9.87
N ARG A 80 -20.43 19.39 -9.02
CA ARG A 80 -20.45 20.73 -8.43
C ARG A 80 -20.17 21.83 -9.44
N ASP A 81 -19.26 21.61 -10.37
CA ASP A 81 -18.99 22.56 -11.44
C ASP A 81 -20.20 22.73 -12.37
N ASP A 82 -20.89 21.63 -12.69
CA ASP A 82 -22.13 21.62 -13.47
C ASP A 82 -23.26 22.38 -12.74
N GLU A 83 -23.45 22.16 -11.43
CA GLU A 83 -24.40 22.91 -10.60
C GLU A 83 -24.10 24.42 -10.63
N VAL A 84 -22.83 24.80 -10.46
CA VAL A 84 -22.38 26.20 -10.50
C VAL A 84 -22.65 26.81 -11.88
N GLU A 85 -22.40 26.09 -12.97
CA GLU A 85 -22.72 26.57 -14.32
C GLU A 85 -24.22 26.81 -14.51
N ILE A 86 -25.06 25.88 -14.06
CA ILE A 86 -26.52 26.01 -14.16
C ILE A 86 -26.98 27.25 -13.39
N LEU A 87 -26.48 27.44 -12.16
CA LEU A 87 -26.81 28.62 -11.34
C LEU A 87 -26.36 29.93 -12.02
N LYS A 88 -25.16 29.96 -12.61
CA LYS A 88 -24.67 31.12 -13.39
C LYS A 88 -25.57 31.43 -14.59
N LYS A 89 -25.95 30.40 -15.35
CA LYS A 89 -26.86 30.53 -16.50
C LYS A 89 -28.23 31.06 -16.07
N ALA A 90 -28.81 30.52 -15.00
CA ALA A 90 -30.07 30.99 -14.45
C ALA A 90 -29.99 32.46 -14.01
N MET A 91 -28.93 32.84 -13.28
CA MET A 91 -28.70 34.22 -12.86
C MET A 91 -28.63 35.17 -14.07
N HIS A 92 -27.91 34.79 -15.13
CA HIS A 92 -27.84 35.61 -16.36
C HIS A 92 -29.21 35.81 -17.00
N VAL A 93 -30.04 34.76 -17.08
CA VAL A 93 -31.42 34.85 -17.58
C VAL A 93 -32.26 35.78 -16.71
N PHE A 94 -32.19 35.66 -15.38
CA PHE A 94 -32.93 36.53 -14.46
C PHE A 94 -32.51 37.99 -14.53
N MET A 95 -31.23 38.28 -14.77
CA MET A 95 -30.76 39.66 -14.95
C MET A 95 -31.25 40.26 -16.27
N LYS A 96 -31.30 39.46 -17.34
CA LYS A 96 -31.72 39.91 -18.67
C LYS A 96 -33.23 40.12 -18.81
N SER A 97 -34.06 39.47 -17.99
CA SER A 97 -35.52 39.65 -17.99
C SER A 97 -36.00 40.85 -17.17
N ARG A 98 -35.10 41.55 -16.44
CA ARG A 98 -35.40 42.76 -15.67
C ARG A 98 -35.13 44.08 -16.41
N THR A 99 -34.59 44.01 -17.61
CA THR A 99 -34.41 45.13 -18.56
C THR A 99 -35.41 45.01 -19.69
#